data_AF-A0A815VKV1-F1
#
_entry.id   AF-A0A815VKV1-F1
#
_cell.length_a   1.000
_cell.length_b   1.000
_cell.length_c   1.000
_cell.angle_alpha   90.00
_cell.angle_beta   90.00
_cell.angle_gamma   90.00
#
_symmetry.space_group_name_H-M   'P 1'
#
loop_
_entity.id
_entity.type
_entity.pdbx_description
1 polymer ?
#
loop_
_entity_poly.entity_id
_entity_poly.type
_entity_poly.pdbx_seq_one_letter_code
_entity_poly.pdbx_strand_id
1 'polypeptide(L)' 'MNKDDIDSQLILRYIWASSSNIQVEQIFKIVRPRGERLCKSNLDNHYLLWHGTNICNLI' A
#
# COMPACT_ATOMS: atom_id res chain seq x y z
N MET A 1 7.65 -1.57 8.14
CA MET A 1 8.85 -1.64 7.26
C MET A 1 9.88 -0.68 7.83
N ASN A 2 11.16 -0.89 7.56
CA ASN A 2 12.17 0.10 7.96
C ASN A 2 12.04 1.33 7.04
N LYS A 3 12.16 2.55 7.58
CA LYS A 3 12.06 3.80 6.81
C LYS A 3 13.17 3.91 5.76
N ASP A 4 14.33 3.33 6.05
CA ASP A 4 15.49 3.35 5.16
C ASP A 4 15.42 2.28 4.05
N ASP A 5 14.40 1.40 4.09
CA ASP A 5 14.17 0.39 3.07
C ASP A 5 13.76 1.02 1.73
N ILE A 6 14.26 0.47 0.62
CA ILE A 6 14.03 1.00 -0.73
C ILE A 6 12.53 1.02 -1.04
N ASP A 7 11.81 -0.04 -0.67
CA ASP A 7 10.37 -0.14 -0.87
C ASP A 7 9.63 0.99 -0.12
N SER A 8 10.03 1.28 1.12
CA SER A 8 9.46 2.39 1.90
C SER A 8 9.68 3.74 1.23
N GLN A 9 10.88 4.00 0.70
CA GLN A 9 11.20 5.25 0.01
C GLN A 9 10.39 5.42 -1.28
N LEU A 10 10.20 4.35 -2.05
CA LEU A 10 9.39 4.36 -3.26
C LEU A 10 7.91 4.61 -2.94
N ILE A 11 7.38 3.97 -1.90
CA ILE A 11 6.00 4.19 -1.44
C ILE A 11 5.81 5.63 -0.97
N LEU A 12 6.74 6.18 -0.17
CA LEU A 12 6.71 7.58 0.28
C LEU A 12 6.70 8.55 -0.90
N ARG A 13 7.56 8.32 -1.90
CA ARG A 13 7.59 9.14 -3.12
C ARG A 13 6.27 9.06 -3.88
N TYR A 14 5.64 7.89 -3.96
CA TYR A 14 4.35 7.72 -4.61
C TYR A 14 3.22 8.46 -3.87
N ILE A 15 3.23 8.45 -2.54
CA ILE A 15 2.28 9.21 -1.71
C ILE A 15 2.45 10.71 -1.97
N TRP A 16 3.67 11.23 -1.89
CA TRP A 16 3.92 12.67 -2.04
C TRP A 16 3.72 13.19 -3.46
N ALA A 17 3.94 12.34 -4.47
CA ALA A 17 3.57 12.65 -5.84
C ALA A 17 2.04 12.75 -6.02
N SER A 18 1.27 12.03 -5.19
CA SER A 18 -0.20 12.05 -5.20
C SER A 18 -0.80 13.15 -4.32
N SER A 19 -0.12 13.51 -3.21
CA SER A 19 -0.52 14.58 -2.29
C SER A 19 0.67 15.02 -1.44
N SER A 20 1.08 16.29 -1.59
CA SER A 20 2.30 16.83 -0.98
C SER A 20 2.22 17.08 0.52
N ASN A 21 1.01 17.11 1.10
CA ASN A 21 0.77 17.58 2.47
C ASN A 21 0.48 16.44 3.46
N ILE A 22 0.83 15.20 3.11
CA ILE A 22 0.61 14.03 3.96
C ILE A 22 1.89 13.69 4.74
N GLN A 23 1.77 13.70 6.06
CA GLN A 23 2.76 13.14 6.97
C GLN A 23 2.49 11.65 7.15
N VAL A 24 3.48 10.82 6.81
CA VAL A 24 3.39 9.36 6.94
C VAL A 24 4.07 8.93 8.23
N GLU A 25 3.27 8.48 9.19
CA GLU A 25 3.77 7.99 10.49
C GLU A 25 4.40 6.60 10.37
N GLN A 26 3.74 5.67 9.67
CA GLN A 26 4.20 4.29 9.57
C GLN A 26 3.71 3.59 8.30
N ILE A 27 4.55 2.70 7.77
CA ILE A 27 4.20 1.83 6.63
C ILE A 27 4.26 0.37 7.09
N PHE A 28 3.14 -0.33 6.93
CA PHE A 28 2.99 -1.74 7.25
C PHE A 28 2.91 -2.59 5.98
N LYS A 29 3.72 -3.67 5.93
CA LYS A 29 3.61 -4.68 4.88
C LYS A 29 2.53 -5.68 5.29
N ILE A 30 1.43 -5.70 4.55
CA ILE A 30 0.33 -6.63 4.81
C ILE A 30 0.56 -7.91 4.00
N VAL A 31 0.46 -9.07 4.65
CA VAL A 31 0.47 -10.37 4.00
C VAL A 31 -0.85 -11.06 4.34
N ARG A 32 -1.73 -11.23 3.34
CA ARG A 32 -2.96 -11.99 3.55
C ARG A 32 -2.64 -13.49 3.64
N PRO A 33 -3.34 -14.25 4.51
CA PRO A 33 -3.19 -15.71 4.57
C PRO A 33 -3.39 -16.33 3.19
N ARG A 34 -2.62 -17.38 2.88
CA ARG A 34 -2.73 -18.14 1.63
C ARG A 34 -4.09 -18.88 1.59
N GLY A 35 -5.15 -18.17 1.24
CA GLY A 35 -6.51 -18.70 1.17
C GLY A 35 -7.48 -17.75 0.46
N GLU A 36 -7.26 -16.43 0.55
CA GLU A 36 -8.06 -15.40 -0.15
C GLU A 36 -7.47 -15.00 -1.51
N ARG A 37 -6.92 -15.94 -2.28
CA ARG A 37 -6.37 -15.61 -3.61
C ARG A 37 -7.51 -15.50 -4.63
N LEU A 38 -8.18 -14.35 -4.64
CA LEU A 38 -8.88 -13.85 -5.82
C LEU A 38 -7.92 -13.15 -6.81
N CYS A 39 -6.60 -13.37 -6.69
CA CYS A 39 -5.67 -12.95 -7.73
C CYS A 39 -5.97 -13.76 -9.00
N LYS A 40 -6.80 -13.19 -9.87
CA LYS A 40 -6.81 -13.55 -11.29
C LYS A 40 -5.42 -13.19 -11.84
N SER A 41 -4.47 -14.10 -11.68
CA SER A 41 -3.07 -13.95 -12.09
C SER A 41 -2.88 -13.84 -13.60
N ASN A 42 -3.96 -13.97 -14.37
CA ASN A 42 -3.96 -14.01 -15.82
C ASN A 42 -4.62 -12.76 -16.44
N LEU A 43 -4.72 -11.67 -15.69
CA LEU A 43 -5.17 -10.38 -16.21
C LEU A 43 -3.96 -9.45 -16.31
N ASP A 44 -3.82 -8.76 -17.44
CA ASP A 44 -2.86 -7.67 -17.56
C ASP A 44 -3.24 -6.49 -16.65
N ASN A 45 -2.39 -5.45 -16.59
CA ASN A 45 -2.62 -4.21 -15.83
C ASN A 45 -2.53 -4.35 -14.30
N HIS A 46 -1.44 -4.96 -13.81
CA HIS A 46 -1.12 -5.01 -12.39
C HIS A 46 -0.59 -3.66 -11.89
N TYR A 47 -1.46 -2.85 -11.29
CA TYR A 47 -1.12 -1.54 -10.72
C TYR A 47 -1.28 -1.51 -9.19
N LEU A 48 -0.43 -0.73 -8.52
CA LEU A 48 -0.57 -0.38 -7.12
C LEU A 48 -1.44 0.88 -6.99
N LEU A 49 -2.64 0.73 -6.43
CA LEU A 49 -3.63 1.79 -6.30
C LEU A 49 -3.92 2.12 -4.83
N TRP A 50 -4.30 3.37 -4.58
CA TRP A 50 -4.72 3.83 -3.26
C TRP A 50 -6.18 3.47 -2.98
N HIS A 51 -6.46 3.06 -1.74
CA HIS A 51 -7.81 2.86 -1.23
C HIS A 51 -7.92 3.47 0.17
N GLY A 52 -8.74 4.52 0.30
CA GLY A 52 -9.03 5.16 1.58
C GLY A 52 -10.29 4.57 2.21
N THR A 53 -10.29 4.38 3.53
CA THR A 53 -11.45 3.91 4.30
C THR A 53 -11.47 4.55 5.69
N ASN A 54 -12.64 4.53 6.34
CA ASN A 54 -12.76 4.92 7.75
C ASN A 54 -12.01 3.90 8.63
N ILE A 55 -11.40 4.38 9.72
CA ILE A 55 -10.73 3.54 10.71
C ILE A 55 -11.64 2.46 11.30
N CYS A 56 -12.94 2.74 11.42
CA CYS A 56 -13.94 1.78 11.90
C CYS A 56 -14.12 0.55 10.99
N ASN A 57 -13.63 0.59 9.74
CA ASN A 57 -13.69 -0.54 8.81
C ASN A 57 -12.38 -1.38 8.81
N LEU A 58 -11.35 -0.93 9.55
CA LEU A 58 -10.04 -1.59 9.63
C LEU A 58 -9.87 -2.39 10.93
N ILE A 59 -10.74 -2.15 11.91
CA ILE A 59 -10.82 -2.84 13.21
C ILE A 59 -11.93 -3.87 13.13
#